data_AF-A0A7R9JND8-F1
#
_entry.id   AF-A0A7R9JND8-F1
#
_cell.length_a   1.000
_cell.length_b   1.000
_cell.length_c   1.000
_cell.angle_alpha   90.00
_cell.angle_beta   90.00
_cell.angle_gamma   90.00
#
_symmetry.space_group_name_H-M   'P 1'
#
loop_
_entity.id
_entity.type
_entity.pdbx_description
1 polymer ?
#
loop_
_entity_poly.entity_id
_entity_poly.type
_entity_poly.pdbx_seq_one_letter_code
_entity_poly.pdbx_strand_id
1 'polypeptide(L)' 'MLMVKPGLAYLDIVKQTKDAHPEYPLFVYQVSGEYAMIYHAAKAGALDIRAVLEEVLLSMRRAGHYTNTRYTSP' A
#
# COMPACT_ATOMS: atom_id res chain seq x y z
N MET A 1 -1.55 15.63 9.45
CA MET A 1 -1.74 14.42 8.60
C MET A 1 -0.50 14.25 7.75
N LEU A 2 0.00 13.03 7.62
CA LEU A 2 1.16 12.68 6.82
C LEU A 2 0.77 11.64 5.76
N MET A 3 1.51 11.59 4.65
CA MET A 3 1.30 10.60 3.59
C MET A 3 2.62 10.15 2.97
N VAL A 4 2.74 8.84 2.71
CA VAL A 4 3.83 8.27 1.91
C VAL A 4 3.29 7.80 0.56
N LYS A 5 4.01 8.16 -0.50
CA LYS A 5 3.75 7.80 -1.89
C LYS A 5 5.09 7.67 -2.63
N PRO A 6 5.33 6.64 -3.46
CA PRO A 6 4.53 5.41 -3.65
C PRO A 6 4.37 4.55 -2.38
N GLY A 7 3.41 3.63 -2.36
CA GLY A 7 3.02 2.91 -1.14
C GLY A 7 3.81 1.62 -0.91
N LEU A 8 3.65 0.65 -1.80
CA LEU A 8 4.22 -0.69 -1.68
C LEU A 8 5.75 -0.67 -1.72
N ALA A 9 6.34 0.17 -2.56
CA ALA A 9 7.79 0.25 -2.72
C ALA A 9 8.53 0.91 -1.55
N TYR A 10 7.82 1.59 -0.64
CA TYR A 10 8.41 2.43 0.42
C TYR A 10 7.88 2.09 1.83
N LEU A 11 7.56 0.82 2.08
CA LEU A 11 7.05 0.39 3.40
C LEU A 11 8.05 0.62 4.55
N ASP A 12 9.34 0.64 4.25
CA ASP A 12 10.41 1.05 5.17
C ASP A 12 10.26 2.52 5.59
N ILE A 13 9.98 3.41 4.64
CA ILE A 13 9.71 4.83 4.92
C ILE A 13 8.40 5.02 5.68
N VAL A 14 7.37 4.21 5.38
CA VAL A 14 6.12 4.20 6.18
C VAL A 14 6.43 3.88 7.64
N LYS A 15 7.25 2.86 7.91
CA LYS A 15 7.64 2.47 9.27
C LYS A 15 8.44 3.57 9.96
N GLN A 16 9.47 4.09 9.30
CA GLN A 16 10.30 5.17 9.83
C GLN A 16 9.46 6.42 10.15
N THR A 17 8.53 6.78 9.26
CA THR A 17 7.64 7.93 9.45
C THR A 17 6.69 7.69 10.61
N LYS A 18 6.11 6.48 10.74
CA LYS A 18 5.19 6.18 11.84
C LYS A 18 5.90 6.16 13.19
N ASP A 19 7.14 5.70 13.24
CA ASP A 19 7.95 5.69 14.46
C ASP A 19 8.40 7.09 14.87
N ALA A 20 8.75 7.94 13.91
CA ALA A 20 9.19 9.32 14.17
C ALA A 20 8.03 10.26 14.55
N HIS A 21 6.84 9.99 14.04
CA HIS A 21 5.65 10.86 14.15
C HIS A 21 4.40 10.08 14.59
N PRO A 22 4.43 9.37 15.74
CA PRO A 22 3.34 8.50 16.17
C PRO A 22 2.01 9.26 16.39
N GLU A 23 2.07 10.54 16.74
CA GLU A 23 0.96 11.45 17.03
C GLU A 23 0.17 11.87 15.78
N TYR A 24 0.76 11.78 14.59
CA TYR A 24 0.08 12.17 13.36
C TYR A 24 -0.58 10.97 12.67
N PRO A 25 -1.80 11.12 12.14
CA PRO A 25 -2.38 10.14 11.23
C PRO A 25 -1.52 10.02 9.97
N LEU A 26 -1.09 8.79 9.67
CA LEU A 26 -0.26 8.44 8.52
C LEU A 26 -1.09 7.68 7.48
N PHE A 27 -1.03 8.16 6.24
CA PHE A 27 -1.66 7.56 5.08
C PHE A 27 -0.61 6.96 4.13
N VAL A 28 -1.00 5.93 3.38
CA VAL A 28 -0.15 5.28 2.37
C VAL A 28 -0.96 5.19 1.08
N TYR A 29 -0.40 5.72 0.00
CA TYR A 29 -1.08 5.83 -1.27
C TYR A 29 -0.54 4.83 -2.28
N GLN A 30 -1.37 3.85 -2.66
CA GLN A 30 -1.06 2.96 -3.77
C GLN A 30 -1.15 3.73 -5.09
N VAL A 31 -0.04 3.88 -5.80
CA VAL A 31 -0.03 4.63 -7.06
C VAL A 31 -0.57 3.80 -8.22
N SER A 32 -0.96 4.48 -9.30
CA SER A 32 -1.45 3.83 -10.52
C SER A 32 -0.48 2.80 -11.08
N GLY A 33 0.83 3.04 -11.00
CA GLY A 33 1.84 2.07 -11.43
C GLY A 33 1.86 0.78 -10.60
N GLU A 34 1.67 0.87 -9.29
CA GLU A 34 1.59 -0.30 -8.40
C GLU A 34 0.31 -1.11 -8.68
N TYR A 35 -0.82 -0.42 -8.91
CA TYR A 35 -2.06 -1.06 -9.34
C TYR A 35 -1.90 -1.73 -10.71
N ALA A 36 -1.39 -1.01 -11.71
CA ALA A 36 -1.20 -1.53 -13.07
C ALA A 36 -0.27 -2.75 -13.07
N MET A 37 0.80 -2.74 -12.28
CA MET A 37 1.71 -3.88 -12.11
C MET A 37 0.96 -5.14 -11.66
N ILE A 38 0.18 -5.04 -10.58
CA ILE A 38 -0.60 -6.17 -10.05
C ILE A 38 -1.66 -6.61 -11.06
N TYR A 39 -2.38 -5.66 -11.67
CA TYR A 39 -3.42 -5.93 -12.66
C TYR A 39 -2.88 -6.69 -13.87
N HIS A 40 -1.77 -6.23 -14.45
CA HIS A 40 -1.16 -6.88 -15.61
C HIS A 40 -0.53 -8.23 -15.27
N ALA A 41 0.07 -8.37 -14.09
CA ALA A 41 0.59 -9.66 -13.62
C ALA A 41 -0.53 -10.69 -13.42
N ALA A 42 -1.67 -10.29 -12.85
CA ALA A 42 -2.86 -11.14 -12.75
C ALA A 42 -3.41 -11.52 -14.14
N LYS A 43 -3.51 -10.55 -15.05
CA LYS A 43 -3.96 -10.80 -16.43
C LYS A 43 -3.05 -11.77 -17.19
N ALA A 44 -1.74 -11.77 -16.90
CA ALA A 44 -0.78 -12.71 -17.46
C ALA A 44 -0.78 -14.09 -16.77
N GLY A 45 -1.64 -14.31 -15.76
CA GLY A 45 -1.70 -15.57 -15.00
C GLY A 45 -0.55 -15.78 -14.02
N ALA A 46 0.23 -14.74 -13.71
CA ALA A 46 1.38 -14.84 -12.81
C ALA A 46 0.99 -14.86 -11.32
N LEU A 47 -0.19 -14.34 -10.98
CA LEU A 47 -0.67 -14.24 -9.60
C LEU A 47 -2.20 -14.17 -9.52
N ASP A 48 -2.75 -14.51 -8.35
CA ASP A 48 -4.16 -14.25 -8.03
C ASP A 48 -4.32 -12.81 -7.53
N ILE A 49 -5.15 -12.03 -8.24
CA ILE A 49 -5.30 -10.59 -7.95
C ILE A 49 -5.85 -10.34 -6.55
N ARG A 50 -6.77 -11.18 -6.07
CA ARG A 50 -7.43 -10.96 -4.79
C ARG A 50 -6.48 -11.23 -3.63
N ALA A 51 -5.77 -12.35 -3.67
CA ALA A 51 -4.77 -12.71 -2.68
C ALA A 51 -3.66 -11.66 -2.59
N VAL A 52 -3.14 -11.19 -3.72
CA VAL A 52 -2.07 -10.19 -3.74
C VAL A 52 -2.54 -8.82 -3.26
N LEU A 53 -3.76 -8.40 -3.60
CA LEU A 53 -4.32 -7.16 -3.06
C LEU A 53 -4.49 -7.23 -1.53
N GLU A 54 -4.95 -8.36 -1.00
CA GLU A 54 -5.05 -8.57 0.45
C GLU A 54 -3.67 -8.55 1.13
N GLU A 55 -2.65 -9.15 0.52
CA GLU A 55 -1.27 -9.14 1.01
C GLU A 55 -0.66 -7.73 1.01
N VAL A 56 -0.89 -6.96 -0.05
CA VAL A 56 -0.44 -5.55 -0.14
C VAL A 56 -1.07 -4.73 0.98
N LEU A 57 -2.38 -4.87 1.22
CA LEU A 57 -3.05 -4.16 2.30
C LEU A 57 -2.53 -4.56 3.69
N LEU A 58 -2.29 -5.86 3.89
CA LEU A 58 -1.70 -6.37 5.13
C LEU A 58 -0.29 -5.81 5.34
N SER A 59 0.51 -5.72 4.28
CA SER A 59 1.87 -5.17 4.32
C SER A 59 1.88 -3.68 4.69
N MET A 60 0.94 -2.89 4.15
CA MET A 60 0.79 -1.47 4.49
C MET A 60 0.36 -1.30 5.96
N ARG A 61 -0.62 -2.09 6.42
CA ARG A 61 -1.05 -2.10 7.82
C ARG A 61 0.10 -2.47 8.76
N ARG A 62 0.89 -3.49 8.41
CA ARG A 62 2.08 -3.92 9.16
C ARG A 62 3.13 -2.81 9.27
N ALA A 63 3.31 -2.03 8.20
CA ALA A 63 4.30 -0.93 8.18
C ALA A 63 3.90 0.27 9.06
N GLY A 64 2.66 0.36 9.55
CA GLY A 64 2.21 1.44 10.44
C GLY A 64 1.08 2.30 9.86
N HIS A 65 0.54 1.92 8.70
CA HIS A 65 -0.62 2.57 8.09
C HIS A 65 -1.92 2.26 8.83
N TYR A 66 -2.76 3.26 9.03
CA TYR A 66 -4.03 3.12 9.77
C TYR A 66 -5.28 3.20 8.87
N THR A 67 -5.23 3.89 7.72
CA THR A 67 -6.43 4.30 6.95
C THR A 67 -6.38 3.99 5.45
N ASN A 68 -7.08 2.95 5.02
CA ASN A 68 -7.05 2.34 3.68
C ASN A 68 -7.46 3.29 2.51
N THR A 69 -6.54 4.09 1.96
CA THR A 69 -6.74 4.86 0.72
C THR A 69 -6.46 3.98 -0.50
N ARG A 70 -7.52 3.38 -1.07
CA ARG A 70 -7.46 2.48 -2.24
C ARG A 70 -7.75 3.21 -3.55
N TYR A 71 -7.22 2.67 -4.66
CA TYR A 71 -7.81 2.82 -6.01
C TYR A 71 -8.80 1.69 -6.37
N THR A 72 -8.97 0.70 -5.50
CA THR A 72 -9.65 -0.58 -5.78
C THR A 72 -11.03 -0.73 -5.14
N SER A 73 -11.72 0.37 -4.83
CA SER A 73 -13.18 0.29 -4.67
C SER A 73 -13.83 0.06 -6.04
N PRO A 74 -14.94 -0.69 -6.14
CA PRO A 74 -15.77 -0.67 -7.34
C PRO A 74 -16.19 0.76 -7.71
#